data_AF-A0AAC8Q2J9-F1
#
_entry.id   AF-A0AAC8Q2J9-F1
#
_cell.length_a   1.000
_cell.length_b   1.000
_cell.length_c   1.000
_cell.angle_alpha   90.00
_cell.angle_beta   90.00
_cell.angle_gamma   90.00
#
_symmetry.space_group_name_H-M   'P 1'
#
loop_
_entity.id
_entity.type
_entity.pdbx_description
1 polymer ?
#
loop_
_entity_poly.entity_id
_entity_poly.type
_entity_poly.pdbx_seq_one_letter_code
_entity_poly.pdbx_strand_id
1 'polypeptide(L)'
;MQPLSFFAEAERCLEFVEMVRTWASHYPVSHASAHSLADRGLADSPLFGRDMDTSIRDGFDKIYEVFWLNVFGPRLVETVGRERMLSTPAHRVEELPNGSVLLVTWPTAADFASDAARLAQARAHAHLRPDLDFSTLLRTLRERSASLAPVQPRFHPDVAPLLSRVVEDCALHERQRRISELNLYQPPEPDEWLPASAALPCDVADPQRALGHYGDLAEHLVALLHSHVPSVFDETPQSLTEVDYQFWHQDFPTVFERHPIDAHAVPAIGAYLGQVLVRHLGGQWIPRQKLEEAQVRVGHRVWLPFVRAWRYMRSRQSLLDSSLTQLYRVAERHRS
;
A
#
# COMPACT_ATOMS: atom_id res chain seq x y z
N MET A 1 9.07 6.56 -11.17
CA MET A 1 8.52 7.93 -11.08
C MET A 1 9.49 8.78 -10.27
N GLN A 2 9.81 10.00 -10.72
CA GLN A 2 10.62 10.90 -9.90
C GLN A 2 9.79 11.48 -8.75
N PRO A 3 10.39 11.71 -7.56
CA PRO A 3 9.70 12.35 -6.45
C PRO A 3 9.20 13.75 -6.82
N LEU A 4 8.09 14.18 -6.22
CA LEU A 4 7.54 15.53 -6.46
C LEU A 4 8.54 16.65 -6.11
N SER A 5 9.49 16.37 -5.20
CA SER A 5 10.59 17.27 -4.84
C SER A 5 11.53 17.61 -6.01
N PHE A 6 11.53 16.81 -7.08
CA PHE A 6 12.24 17.16 -8.31
C PHE A 6 11.71 18.46 -8.93
N PHE A 7 10.42 18.77 -8.72
CA PHE A 7 9.73 19.98 -9.20
C PHE A 7 9.66 21.10 -8.13
N ALA A 8 10.60 21.13 -7.19
CA ALA A 8 10.73 22.22 -6.22
C ALA A 8 11.38 23.48 -6.83
N GLU A 9 12.14 23.32 -7.92
CA GLU A 9 12.76 24.42 -8.64
C GLU A 9 11.81 24.95 -9.72
N ALA A 10 11.57 26.27 -9.72
CA ALA A 10 10.68 26.92 -10.68
C ALA A 10 11.18 26.78 -12.13
N GLU A 11 12.49 26.76 -12.35
CA GLU A 11 13.11 26.58 -13.66
C GLU A 11 12.75 25.22 -14.28
N ARG A 12 12.85 24.13 -13.49
CA ARG A 12 12.43 22.79 -13.94
C ARG A 12 10.93 22.71 -14.23
N CYS A 13 10.13 23.38 -13.41
CA CYS A 13 8.70 23.49 -13.65
C CYS A 13 8.41 24.23 -14.96
N LEU A 14 9.13 25.31 -15.24
CA LEU A 14 9.02 26.06 -16.48
C LEU A 14 9.41 25.21 -17.70
N GLU A 15 10.53 24.47 -17.64
CA GLU A 15 10.93 23.55 -18.70
C GLU A 15 9.84 22.51 -19.01
N PHE A 16 9.24 21.94 -17.97
CA PHE A 16 8.12 21.00 -18.13
C PHE A 16 6.89 21.68 -18.73
N VAL A 17 6.56 22.89 -18.28
CA VAL A 17 5.46 23.70 -18.84
C VAL A 17 5.69 23.99 -20.33
N GLU A 18 6.91 24.37 -20.72
CA GLU A 18 7.26 24.64 -22.13
C GLU A 18 7.19 23.39 -23.01
N MET A 19 7.60 22.24 -22.48
CA MET A 19 7.44 20.95 -23.15
C MET A 19 5.95 20.67 -23.41
N VAL A 20 5.10 20.79 -22.39
CA VAL A 20 3.65 20.55 -22.50
C VAL A 20 3.00 21.57 -23.43
N ARG A 21 3.38 22.85 -23.34
CA ARG A 21 2.93 23.92 -24.25
C ARG A 21 3.22 23.58 -25.70
N THR A 22 4.46 23.19 -26.01
CA THR A 22 4.90 22.85 -27.37
C THR A 22 4.11 21.65 -27.89
N TRP A 23 3.99 20.60 -27.09
CA TRP A 23 3.18 19.43 -27.43
C TRP A 23 1.71 19.80 -27.70
N ALA A 24 1.06 20.51 -26.78
CA ALA A 24 -0.34 20.88 -26.88
C ALA A 24 -0.64 21.88 -28.02
N SER A 25 0.37 22.59 -28.52
CA SER A 25 0.25 23.47 -29.69
C SER A 25 0.14 22.69 -31.00
N HIS A 26 0.72 21.49 -31.07
CA HIS A 26 0.79 20.69 -32.29
C HIS A 26 -0.22 19.54 -32.35
N TYR A 27 -0.70 19.06 -31.20
CA TYR A 27 -1.62 17.92 -31.14
C TYR A 27 -2.97 18.33 -30.56
N PRO A 28 -4.10 17.83 -31.09
CA PRO A 28 -5.41 18.06 -30.51
C PRO A 28 -5.48 17.52 -29.06
N VAL A 29 -5.93 18.34 -28.14
CA VAL A 29 -6.13 17.99 -26.73
C VAL A 29 -7.59 18.24 -26.38
N SER A 30 -8.29 17.25 -25.83
CA SER A 30 -9.62 17.47 -25.23
C SER A 30 -9.47 18.08 -23.83
N HIS A 31 -8.63 17.46 -23.02
CA HIS A 31 -8.15 17.95 -21.73
C HIS A 31 -6.86 17.22 -21.35
N ALA A 32 -5.89 17.92 -20.77
CA ALA A 32 -4.71 17.32 -20.15
C ALA A 32 -4.37 18.04 -18.85
N SER A 33 -3.72 17.34 -17.92
CA SER A 33 -3.31 17.93 -16.64
C SER A 33 -2.07 17.27 -16.06
N ALA A 34 -1.32 18.03 -15.26
CA ALA A 34 -0.23 17.50 -14.44
C ALA A 34 -0.38 17.97 -12.99
N HIS A 35 -0.18 17.03 -12.06
CA HIS A 35 -0.37 17.26 -10.62
C HIS A 35 0.22 16.11 -9.79
N SER A 36 0.26 16.28 -8.46
CA SER A 36 0.52 15.18 -7.53
C SER A 36 -0.46 14.03 -7.75
N LEU A 37 0.06 12.82 -8.01
CA LEU A 37 -0.76 11.61 -8.18
C LEU A 37 -1.59 11.28 -6.94
N ALA A 38 -1.05 11.56 -5.76
CA ALA A 38 -1.79 11.37 -4.52
C ALA A 38 -3.00 12.32 -4.45
N ASP A 39 -2.80 13.60 -4.77
CA ASP A 39 -3.91 14.56 -4.75
C ASP A 39 -4.93 14.30 -5.87
N ARG A 40 -4.49 13.79 -7.03
CA ARG A 40 -5.40 13.31 -8.09
C ARG A 40 -6.27 12.15 -7.61
N GLY A 41 -5.72 11.24 -6.82
CA GLY A 41 -6.48 10.16 -6.18
C GLY A 41 -7.56 10.69 -5.25
N LEU A 42 -7.24 11.68 -4.40
CA LEU A 42 -8.24 12.33 -3.54
C LEU A 42 -9.28 13.17 -4.29
N ALA A 43 -8.97 13.56 -5.53
CA ALA A 43 -9.91 14.22 -6.42
C ALA A 43 -10.74 13.23 -7.25
N ASP A 44 -10.53 11.92 -7.07
CA ASP A 44 -11.10 10.85 -7.89
C ASP A 44 -10.84 11.03 -9.39
N SER A 45 -9.72 11.67 -9.76
CA SER A 45 -9.37 11.88 -11.17
C SER A 45 -8.99 10.54 -11.82
N PRO A 46 -9.48 10.24 -13.04
CA PRO A 46 -10.19 11.14 -13.96
C PRO A 46 -11.73 11.01 -13.93
N LEU A 47 -12.28 10.23 -13.01
CA LEU A 47 -13.70 9.89 -12.97
C LEU A 47 -14.55 10.99 -12.32
N PHE A 48 -14.06 11.58 -11.23
CA PHE A 48 -14.72 12.63 -10.46
C PHE A 48 -16.11 12.22 -9.97
N GLY A 49 -16.21 10.99 -9.45
CA GLY A 49 -17.43 10.35 -8.95
C GLY A 49 -18.29 9.70 -10.02
N ARG A 50 -17.88 9.74 -11.30
CA ARG A 50 -18.62 9.13 -12.42
C ARG A 50 -18.22 7.67 -12.61
N ASP A 51 -19.16 6.86 -13.07
CA ASP A 51 -18.85 5.51 -13.55
C ASP A 51 -18.06 5.56 -14.88
N MET A 52 -17.42 4.43 -15.22
CA MET A 52 -16.59 4.30 -16.42
C MET A 52 -17.37 4.57 -17.71
N ASP A 53 -18.61 4.09 -17.82
CA ASP A 53 -19.41 4.22 -19.04
C ASP A 53 -19.79 5.69 -19.26
N THR A 54 -20.22 6.38 -18.21
CA THR A 54 -20.48 7.83 -18.22
C THR A 54 -19.20 8.61 -18.56
N SER A 55 -18.06 8.26 -17.96
CA SER A 55 -16.79 8.95 -18.24
C SER A 55 -16.33 8.79 -19.69
N ILE A 56 -16.53 7.62 -20.31
CA ILE A 56 -16.17 7.36 -21.71
C ILE A 56 -17.13 8.09 -22.64
N ARG A 57 -18.44 8.02 -22.38
CA ARG A 57 -19.48 8.63 -23.21
C ARG A 57 -19.36 10.15 -23.25
N ASP A 58 -19.21 10.77 -22.07
CA ASP A 58 -19.29 12.23 -21.93
C ASP A 58 -17.91 12.90 -22.03
N GLY A 59 -16.83 12.14 -21.78
CA GLY A 59 -15.46 12.65 -21.79
C GLY A 59 -15.27 13.78 -20.76
N PHE A 60 -14.56 14.83 -21.17
CA PHE A 60 -14.51 16.11 -20.45
C PHE A 60 -15.49 17.09 -21.09
N ASP A 61 -16.74 17.02 -20.65
CA ASP A 61 -17.85 17.90 -21.03
C ASP A 61 -17.88 19.21 -20.22
N LYS A 62 -17.23 19.22 -19.04
CA LYS A 62 -17.04 20.40 -18.20
C LYS A 62 -15.71 20.33 -17.43
N ILE A 63 -15.36 21.41 -16.75
CA ILE A 63 -14.20 21.45 -15.84
C ILE A 63 -14.61 20.81 -14.52
N TYR A 64 -14.14 19.60 -14.26
CA TYR A 64 -14.41 18.87 -13.01
C TYR A 64 -13.46 19.27 -11.88
N GLU A 65 -12.21 19.58 -12.22
CA GLU A 65 -11.17 19.98 -11.29
C GLU A 65 -10.15 20.85 -12.03
N VAL A 66 -9.45 21.72 -11.29
CA VAL A 66 -8.30 22.48 -11.79
C VAL A 66 -7.06 22.00 -11.04
N PHE A 67 -6.06 21.51 -11.77
CA PHE A 67 -4.80 21.02 -11.22
C PHE A 67 -3.68 22.06 -11.29
N TRP A 68 -2.45 21.70 -10.88
CA TRP A 68 -1.29 22.60 -10.99
C TRP A 68 -1.08 23.09 -12.43
N LEU A 69 -1.07 22.17 -13.39
CA LEU A 69 -1.04 22.46 -14.83
C LEU A 69 -2.28 21.86 -15.51
N ASN A 70 -2.91 22.62 -16.39
CA ASN A 70 -4.07 22.20 -17.18
C ASN A 70 -3.91 22.66 -18.63
N VAL A 71 -4.38 21.84 -19.56
CA VAL A 71 -4.59 22.22 -20.96
C VAL A 71 -6.07 21.95 -21.25
N PHE A 72 -6.83 23.00 -21.49
CA PHE A 72 -8.24 22.92 -21.85
C PHE A 72 -8.38 22.95 -23.36
N GLY A 73 -8.98 21.91 -23.93
CA GLY A 73 -9.22 21.84 -25.38
C GLY A 73 -10.22 22.88 -25.89
N PRO A 74 -10.28 23.14 -27.20
CA PRO A 74 -11.08 24.21 -27.78
C PRO A 74 -12.56 24.12 -27.41
N ARG A 75 -13.13 22.90 -27.35
CA ARG A 75 -14.52 22.67 -26.95
C ARG A 75 -14.83 23.11 -25.52
N LEU A 76 -13.92 22.85 -24.57
CA LEU A 76 -14.07 23.33 -23.19
C LEU A 76 -13.89 24.85 -23.11
N VAL A 77 -12.95 25.40 -23.88
CA VAL A 77 -12.73 26.85 -23.97
C VAL A 77 -13.96 27.57 -24.50
N GLU A 78 -14.60 27.03 -25.53
CA GLU A 78 -15.86 27.55 -26.06
C GLU A 78 -16.99 27.46 -25.03
N THR A 79 -17.13 26.31 -24.36
CA THR A 79 -18.19 26.06 -23.36
C THR A 79 -18.11 27.02 -22.17
N VAL A 80 -16.90 27.29 -21.67
CA VAL A 80 -16.68 28.21 -20.54
C VAL A 80 -16.65 29.67 -20.99
N GLY A 81 -16.26 29.91 -22.24
CA GLY A 81 -16.04 31.22 -22.82
C GLY A 81 -14.56 31.62 -22.82
N ARG A 82 -14.05 31.98 -24.00
CA ARG A 82 -12.64 32.36 -24.22
C ARG A 82 -12.17 33.49 -23.31
N GLU A 83 -12.96 34.55 -23.16
CA GLU A 83 -12.62 35.69 -22.30
C GLU A 83 -12.46 35.26 -20.84
N ARG A 84 -13.36 34.42 -20.33
CA ARG A 84 -13.29 33.87 -18.98
C ARG A 84 -12.05 33.00 -18.81
N MET A 85 -11.77 32.12 -19.76
CA MET A 85 -10.56 31.29 -19.74
C MET A 85 -9.29 32.14 -19.64
N LEU A 86 -9.13 33.14 -20.52
CA LEU A 86 -7.93 33.97 -20.59
C LEU A 86 -7.78 34.96 -19.43
N SER A 87 -8.87 35.30 -18.75
CA SER A 87 -8.87 36.15 -17.54
C SER A 87 -8.73 35.36 -16.24
N THR A 88 -8.52 34.04 -16.30
CA THR A 88 -8.44 33.20 -15.10
C THR A 88 -7.27 33.64 -14.20
N PRO A 89 -7.50 33.87 -12.89
CA PRO A 89 -6.43 34.23 -11.97
C PRO A 89 -5.50 33.03 -11.74
N ALA A 90 -4.36 33.03 -12.41
CA ALA A 90 -3.37 31.95 -12.35
C ALA A 90 -1.95 32.51 -12.55
N HIS A 91 -0.93 31.69 -12.26
CA HIS A 91 0.47 32.06 -12.48
C HIS A 91 0.78 32.26 -13.97
N ARG A 92 0.19 31.43 -14.85
CA ARG A 92 0.26 31.57 -16.30
C ARG A 92 -1.04 31.14 -16.95
N VAL A 93 -1.49 31.91 -17.93
CA VAL A 93 -2.59 31.56 -18.83
C VAL A 93 -2.16 31.93 -20.25
N GLU A 94 -2.29 31.00 -21.19
CA GLU A 94 -1.87 31.19 -22.58
C GLU A 94 -2.83 30.49 -23.54
N GLU A 95 -3.27 31.20 -24.57
CA GLU A 95 -3.98 30.61 -25.70
C GLU A 95 -2.97 29.98 -26.67
N LEU A 96 -3.25 28.76 -27.10
CA LEU A 96 -2.43 28.02 -28.05
C LEU A 96 -2.99 28.19 -29.48
N PRO A 97 -2.16 27.96 -30.53
CA PRO A 97 -2.58 28.18 -31.93
C PRO A 97 -3.81 27.39 -32.39
N ASN A 98 -4.11 26.27 -31.71
CA ASN A 98 -5.26 25.42 -32.01
C ASN A 98 -6.54 25.79 -31.22
N GLY A 99 -6.53 26.91 -30.48
CA GLY A 99 -7.66 27.37 -29.65
C GLY A 99 -7.76 26.72 -28.27
N SER A 100 -6.78 25.88 -27.90
CA SER A 100 -6.67 25.37 -26.53
C SER A 100 -6.12 26.45 -25.59
N VAL A 101 -6.34 26.31 -24.29
CA VAL A 101 -5.77 27.20 -23.27
C VAL A 101 -4.90 26.39 -22.30
N LEU A 102 -3.63 26.79 -22.19
CA LEU A 102 -2.71 26.34 -21.14
C LEU A 102 -2.92 27.20 -19.90
N LEU A 103 -3.04 26.56 -18.73
CA LEU A 103 -3.19 27.22 -17.45
C LEU A 103 -2.29 26.58 -16.40
N VAL A 104 -1.51 27.40 -15.70
CA VAL A 104 -0.66 26.98 -14.57
C VAL A 104 -1.02 27.80 -13.35
N THR A 105 -1.45 27.16 -12.28
CA THR A 105 -1.98 27.84 -11.08
C THR A 105 -0.89 28.41 -10.18
N TRP A 106 0.29 27.78 -10.14
CA TRP A 106 1.38 28.13 -9.22
C TRP A 106 2.77 27.91 -9.86
N PRO A 107 3.84 28.63 -9.45
CA PRO A 107 5.17 28.49 -10.07
C PRO A 107 5.78 27.09 -9.98
N THR A 108 5.55 26.36 -8.89
CA THR A 108 6.16 25.05 -8.61
C THR A 108 5.09 23.98 -8.41
N ALA A 109 5.35 22.78 -8.93
CA ALA A 109 4.44 21.64 -8.71
C ALA A 109 4.62 21.03 -7.30
N ALA A 110 5.82 21.15 -6.72
CA ALA A 110 6.11 20.59 -5.40
C ALA A 110 5.30 21.24 -4.27
N ASP A 111 4.93 22.51 -4.41
CA ASP A 111 4.20 23.27 -3.39
C ASP A 111 2.68 23.09 -3.45
N PHE A 112 2.18 22.10 -4.20
CA PHE A 112 0.75 21.89 -4.41
C PHE A 112 -0.07 21.83 -3.11
N ALA A 113 0.53 21.39 -2.00
CA ALA A 113 -0.15 21.28 -0.70
C ALA A 113 -0.11 22.57 0.14
N SER A 114 0.68 23.57 -0.26
CA SER A 114 0.82 24.84 0.47
C SER A 114 -0.46 25.67 0.44
N ASP A 115 -0.69 26.48 1.47
CA ASP A 115 -1.91 27.30 1.56
C ASP A 115 -2.03 28.30 0.39
N ALA A 116 -0.91 28.90 -0.02
CA ALA A 116 -0.87 29.84 -1.13
C ALA A 116 -1.20 29.16 -2.48
N ALA A 117 -0.65 27.96 -2.73
CA ALA A 117 -0.97 27.20 -3.94
C ALA A 117 -2.43 26.75 -3.96
N ARG A 118 -2.97 26.26 -2.83
CA ARG A 118 -4.40 25.90 -2.72
C ARG A 118 -5.32 27.10 -2.91
N LEU A 119 -4.93 28.27 -2.40
CA LEU A 119 -5.67 29.51 -2.61
C LEU A 119 -5.70 29.89 -4.10
N ALA A 120 -4.56 29.82 -4.80
CA ALA A 120 -4.48 30.08 -6.23
C ALA A 120 -5.33 29.08 -7.04
N GLN A 121 -5.24 27.79 -6.70
CA GLN A 121 -6.03 26.71 -7.30
C GLN A 121 -7.54 26.95 -7.10
N ALA A 122 -7.97 27.27 -5.88
CA ALA A 122 -9.38 27.56 -5.57
C ALA A 122 -9.91 28.79 -6.34
N ARG A 123 -9.09 29.84 -6.48
CA ARG A 123 -9.46 31.05 -7.24
C ARG A 123 -9.63 30.74 -8.72
N ALA A 124 -8.68 30.01 -9.30
CA ALA A 124 -8.78 29.59 -10.70
C ALA A 124 -10.02 28.71 -10.93
N HIS A 125 -10.27 27.74 -10.04
CA HIS A 125 -11.42 26.84 -10.16
C HIS A 125 -12.75 27.60 -10.02
N ALA A 126 -12.92 28.43 -8.99
CA ALA A 126 -14.14 29.23 -8.80
C ALA A 126 -14.39 30.21 -9.95
N HIS A 127 -13.34 30.77 -10.56
CA HIS A 127 -13.46 31.64 -11.73
C HIS A 127 -13.97 30.89 -12.96
N LEU A 128 -13.46 29.68 -13.20
CA LEU A 128 -13.84 28.83 -14.32
C LEU A 128 -15.19 28.14 -14.13
N ARG A 129 -15.62 27.94 -12.87
CA ARG A 129 -16.87 27.32 -12.48
C ARG A 129 -17.61 28.22 -11.48
N PRO A 130 -18.28 29.29 -11.95
CA PRO A 130 -18.95 30.26 -11.08
C PRO A 130 -20.16 29.68 -10.33
N ASP A 131 -20.61 28.49 -10.73
CA ASP A 131 -21.63 27.72 -10.03
C ASP A 131 -21.10 27.03 -8.74
N LEU A 132 -19.78 26.99 -8.54
CA LEU A 132 -19.15 26.42 -7.35
C LEU A 132 -18.82 27.51 -6.33
N ASP A 133 -19.05 27.20 -5.05
CA ASP A 133 -18.69 28.09 -3.95
C ASP A 133 -17.18 28.05 -3.65
N PHE A 134 -16.53 29.22 -3.71
CA PHE A 134 -15.10 29.37 -3.46
C PHE A 134 -14.69 28.87 -2.06
N SER A 135 -15.49 29.15 -1.03
CA SER A 135 -15.13 28.77 0.35
C SER A 135 -15.11 27.25 0.53
N THR A 136 -16.06 26.57 -0.10
CA THR A 136 -16.16 25.11 -0.14
C THR A 136 -15.00 24.50 -0.92
N LEU A 137 -14.66 25.06 -2.09
CA LEU A 137 -13.49 24.62 -2.87
C LEU A 137 -12.20 24.72 -2.06
N LEU A 138 -11.94 25.87 -1.45
CA LEU A 138 -10.72 26.09 -0.66
C LEU A 138 -10.66 25.16 0.55
N ARG A 139 -11.78 24.95 1.25
CA ARG A 139 -11.87 24.01 2.38
C ARG A 139 -11.52 22.58 1.94
N THR A 140 -12.15 22.08 0.89
CA THR A 140 -11.88 20.73 0.36
C THR A 140 -10.42 20.55 -0.05
N LEU A 141 -9.83 21.55 -0.72
CA LEU A 141 -8.41 21.51 -1.10
C LEU A 141 -7.47 21.49 0.12
N ARG A 142 -7.80 22.22 1.19
CA ARG A 142 -7.05 22.19 2.46
C ARG A 142 -7.20 20.84 3.18
N GLU A 143 -8.39 20.25 3.18
CA GLU A 143 -8.63 18.91 3.73
C GLU A 143 -7.78 17.85 3.00
N ARG A 144 -7.67 17.95 1.66
CA ARG A 144 -6.76 17.10 0.88
C ARG A 144 -5.30 17.32 1.25
N SER A 145 -4.85 18.57 1.37
CA SER A 145 -3.49 18.87 1.85
C SER A 145 -3.21 18.27 3.24
N ALA A 146 -4.15 18.38 4.17
CA ALA A 146 -4.02 17.79 5.51
C ALA A 146 -3.93 16.26 5.46
N SER A 147 -4.72 15.63 4.59
CA SER A 147 -4.72 14.16 4.40
C SER A 147 -3.41 13.64 3.81
N LEU A 148 -2.71 14.48 3.03
CA LEU A 148 -1.43 14.16 2.40
C LEU A 148 -0.22 14.64 3.21
N ALA A 149 -0.44 15.26 4.37
CA ALA A 149 0.65 15.71 5.24
C ALA A 149 1.55 14.50 5.61
N PRO A 150 2.88 14.62 5.49
CA PRO A 150 3.78 13.51 5.80
C PRO A 150 3.66 13.05 7.25
N VAL A 151 3.52 11.74 7.45
CA VAL A 151 3.50 11.08 8.76
C VAL A 151 4.71 10.17 8.84
N GLN A 152 5.51 10.33 9.89
CA GLN A 152 6.69 9.48 10.11
C GLN A 152 6.26 8.06 10.55
N PRO A 153 6.72 7.01 9.85
CA PRO A 153 6.52 5.62 10.29
C PRO A 153 7.22 5.36 11.63
N ARG A 154 6.47 4.80 12.58
CA ARG A 154 6.88 4.41 13.94
C ARG A 154 6.25 3.05 14.29
N PHE A 155 6.33 2.13 13.34
CA PHE A 155 5.75 0.80 13.45
C PHE A 155 6.39 -0.02 14.57
N HIS A 156 5.61 -0.96 15.13
CA HIS A 156 6.14 -1.90 16.12
C HIS A 156 7.34 -2.67 15.55
N PRO A 157 8.50 -2.73 16.25
CA PRO A 157 9.76 -3.21 15.68
C PRO A 157 9.66 -4.64 15.15
N ASP A 158 8.89 -5.51 15.82
CA ASP A 158 8.77 -6.92 15.45
C ASP A 158 8.02 -7.17 14.14
N VAL A 159 7.24 -6.21 13.66
CA VAL A 159 6.50 -6.34 12.39
C VAL A 159 6.78 -5.17 11.44
N ALA A 160 7.72 -4.29 11.78
CA ALA A 160 8.00 -3.09 11.00
C ALA A 160 8.32 -3.37 9.51
N PRO A 161 9.13 -4.38 9.13
CA PRO A 161 9.36 -4.70 7.72
C PRO A 161 8.08 -5.11 6.98
N LEU A 162 7.22 -5.93 7.61
CA LEU A 162 5.93 -6.32 7.05
C LEU A 162 5.01 -5.11 6.85
N LEU A 163 4.88 -4.26 7.88
CA LEU A 163 4.02 -3.07 7.83
C LEU A 163 4.49 -2.04 6.81
N SER A 164 5.80 -1.91 6.57
CA SER A 164 6.32 -1.09 5.48
C SER A 164 5.84 -1.58 4.11
N ARG A 165 5.89 -2.90 3.85
CA ARG A 165 5.40 -3.49 2.60
C ARG A 165 3.88 -3.27 2.43
N VAL A 166 3.12 -3.40 3.51
CA VAL A 166 1.67 -3.08 3.53
C VAL A 166 1.40 -1.63 3.11
N VAL A 167 2.21 -0.68 3.58
CA VAL A 167 2.08 0.74 3.18
C VAL A 167 2.49 0.97 1.73
N GLU A 168 3.53 0.29 1.26
CA GLU A 168 3.99 0.38 -0.13
C GLU A 168 2.92 -0.09 -1.13
N ASP A 169 2.15 -1.10 -0.77
CA ASP A 169 1.05 -1.65 -1.57
C ASP A 169 -0.20 -0.74 -1.61
N CYS A 170 -0.35 0.17 -0.63
CA CYS A 170 -1.46 1.10 -0.59
C CYS A 170 -1.35 2.20 -1.66
N ALA A 171 -2.50 2.67 -2.14
CA ALA A 171 -2.56 3.79 -3.06
C ALA A 171 -1.91 5.03 -2.43
N LEU A 172 -1.18 5.82 -3.25
CA LEU A 172 -0.36 6.94 -2.77
C LEU A 172 -1.13 7.92 -1.86
N HIS A 173 -2.42 8.12 -2.15
CA HIS A 173 -3.28 9.03 -1.42
C HIS A 173 -3.77 8.50 -0.07
N GLU A 174 -3.67 7.19 0.17
CA GLU A 174 -4.06 6.53 1.41
C GLU A 174 -2.86 6.29 2.34
N ARG A 175 -1.64 6.37 1.82
CA ARG A 175 -0.42 6.00 2.55
C ARG A 175 -0.25 6.74 3.88
N GLN A 176 -0.46 8.05 3.93
CA GLN A 176 -0.27 8.82 5.19
C GLN A 176 -1.28 8.43 6.27
N ARG A 177 -2.53 8.19 5.85
CA ARG A 177 -3.57 7.65 6.73
C ARG A 177 -3.20 6.25 7.20
N ARG A 178 -2.78 5.38 6.30
CA ARG A 178 -2.36 4.01 6.62
C ARG A 178 -1.19 3.97 7.60
N ILE A 179 -0.17 4.82 7.40
CA ILE A 179 0.95 4.97 8.34
C ILE A 179 0.45 5.40 9.71
N SER A 180 -0.49 6.37 9.76
CA SER A 180 -1.07 6.83 11.04
C SER A 180 -1.80 5.71 11.78
N GLU A 181 -2.61 4.92 11.08
CA GLU A 181 -3.31 3.76 11.63
C GLU A 181 -2.33 2.70 12.16
N LEU A 182 -1.32 2.36 11.36
CA LEU A 182 -0.32 1.35 11.71
C LEU A 182 0.67 1.80 12.80
N ASN A 183 0.85 3.11 12.99
CA ASN A 183 1.62 3.65 14.12
C ASN A 183 0.91 3.43 15.47
N LEU A 184 -0.42 3.36 15.46
CA LEU A 184 -1.23 3.09 16.66
C LEU A 184 -1.43 1.59 16.89
N TYR A 185 -1.25 0.79 15.85
CA TYR A 185 -1.37 -0.66 15.92
C TYR A 185 -0.27 -1.28 16.78
N GLN A 186 -0.68 -2.13 17.72
CA GLN A 186 0.19 -2.95 18.54
C GLN A 186 -0.14 -4.42 18.27
N PRO A 187 0.77 -5.20 17.68
CA PRO A 187 0.50 -6.61 17.43
C PRO A 187 0.38 -7.35 18.78
N PRO A 188 -0.60 -8.25 18.96
CA PRO A 188 -0.71 -9.06 20.16
C PRO A 188 0.56 -9.87 20.43
N GLU A 189 0.99 -9.94 21.70
CA GLU A 189 2.14 -10.78 22.07
C GLU A 189 1.83 -12.27 21.79
N PRO A 190 2.73 -13.02 21.12
CA PRO A 190 2.53 -14.44 20.89
C PRO A 190 2.47 -15.22 22.20
N ASP A 191 1.33 -15.88 22.44
CA ASP A 191 1.08 -16.78 23.57
C ASP A 191 1.19 -18.26 23.15
N GLU A 192 1.53 -18.55 21.89
CA GLU A 192 1.67 -19.91 21.35
C GLU A 192 2.98 -20.58 21.79
N TRP A 193 3.24 -20.57 23.10
CA TRP A 193 4.38 -21.22 23.74
C TRP A 193 4.06 -21.72 25.15
N LEU A 194 4.81 -22.72 25.61
CA LEU A 194 4.81 -23.20 27.00
C LEU A 194 6.23 -23.16 27.57
N PRO A 195 6.41 -23.08 28.89
CA PRO A 195 7.70 -23.32 29.52
C PRO A 195 8.24 -24.71 29.12
N ALA A 196 9.55 -24.84 28.93
CA ALA A 196 10.16 -26.12 28.54
C ALA A 196 9.90 -27.25 29.55
N SER A 197 9.66 -26.93 30.81
CA SER A 197 9.25 -27.89 31.85
C SER A 197 7.84 -28.44 31.67
N ALA A 198 6.99 -27.75 30.91
CA ALA A 198 5.63 -28.17 30.56
C ALA A 198 5.54 -28.78 29.16
N ALA A 199 6.68 -29.03 28.51
CA ALA A 199 6.72 -29.66 27.21
C ALA A 199 6.08 -31.06 27.25
N LEU A 200 5.18 -31.33 26.30
CA LEU A 200 4.65 -32.69 26.15
C LEU A 200 5.75 -33.59 25.57
N PRO A 201 5.94 -34.81 26.08
CA PRO A 201 6.95 -35.72 25.54
C PRO A 201 6.63 -36.11 24.09
N CYS A 202 7.59 -36.65 23.35
CA CYS A 202 7.30 -37.27 22.06
C CYS A 202 6.33 -38.45 22.24
N ASP A 203 5.25 -38.53 21.45
CA ASP A 203 4.29 -39.66 21.46
C ASP A 203 4.16 -40.37 20.11
N VAL A 204 5.05 -40.07 19.18
CA VAL A 204 5.17 -40.80 17.91
C VAL A 204 6.12 -41.98 18.06
N ALA A 205 5.78 -43.12 17.46
CA ALA A 205 6.60 -44.32 17.51
C ALA A 205 7.93 -44.16 16.75
N ASP A 206 7.91 -43.38 15.66
CA ASP A 206 9.08 -43.10 14.83
C ASP A 206 9.25 -41.57 14.66
N PRO A 207 10.09 -40.94 15.50
CA PRO A 207 10.35 -39.51 15.41
C PRO A 207 10.96 -39.09 14.07
N GLN A 208 11.85 -39.90 13.48
CA GLN A 208 12.52 -39.52 12.22
C GLN A 208 11.52 -39.44 11.07
N ARG A 209 10.59 -40.40 11.00
CA ARG A 209 9.49 -40.36 10.03
C ARG A 209 8.59 -39.14 10.22
N ALA A 210 8.28 -38.76 11.46
CA ALA A 210 7.49 -37.57 11.73
C ALA A 210 8.20 -36.27 11.28
N LEU A 211 9.52 -36.18 11.50
CA LEU A 211 10.32 -35.05 11.00
C LEU A 211 10.37 -35.00 9.47
N GLY A 212 10.48 -36.16 8.80
CA GLY A 212 10.38 -36.25 7.35
C GLY A 212 9.03 -35.73 6.83
N HIS A 213 7.93 -36.11 7.48
CA HIS A 213 6.60 -35.60 7.15
C HIS A 213 6.48 -34.07 7.33
N TYR A 214 7.06 -33.50 8.39
CA TYR A 214 7.11 -32.04 8.54
C TYR A 214 7.98 -31.38 7.45
N GLY A 215 9.03 -32.07 7.01
CA GLY A 215 9.78 -31.79 5.77
C GLY A 215 8.85 -31.57 4.58
N ASP A 216 8.13 -32.63 4.21
CA ASP A 216 7.20 -32.64 3.07
C ASP A 216 6.13 -31.53 3.19
N LEU A 217 5.61 -31.30 4.40
CA LEU A 217 4.63 -30.22 4.63
C LEU A 217 5.22 -28.84 4.36
N ALA A 218 6.44 -28.56 4.80
CA ALA A 218 7.07 -27.27 4.52
C ALA A 218 7.38 -27.09 3.02
N GLU A 219 7.74 -28.19 2.32
CA GLU A 219 7.89 -28.18 0.86
C GLU A 219 6.58 -27.81 0.15
N HIS A 220 5.42 -28.17 0.70
CA HIS A 220 4.14 -27.70 0.17
C HIS A 220 3.97 -26.17 0.26
N LEU A 221 4.54 -25.50 1.28
CA LEU A 221 4.51 -24.03 1.33
C LEU A 221 5.39 -23.44 0.23
N VAL A 222 6.56 -24.03 0.00
CA VAL A 222 7.45 -23.68 -1.10
C VAL A 222 6.72 -23.85 -2.42
N ALA A 223 6.07 -24.99 -2.64
CA ALA A 223 5.27 -25.25 -3.84
C ALA A 223 4.14 -24.21 -4.02
N LEU A 224 3.48 -23.81 -2.93
CA LEU A 224 2.41 -22.81 -2.95
C LEU A 224 2.91 -21.40 -3.31
N LEU A 225 4.09 -21.00 -2.82
CA LEU A 225 4.53 -19.60 -2.85
C LEU A 225 5.74 -19.29 -3.73
N HIS A 226 6.54 -20.27 -4.15
CA HIS A 226 7.85 -20.04 -4.80
C HIS A 226 7.81 -19.11 -6.01
N SER A 227 6.69 -19.09 -6.77
CA SER A 227 6.52 -18.21 -7.92
C SER A 227 6.40 -16.73 -7.55
N HIS A 228 5.87 -16.43 -6.36
CA HIS A 228 5.68 -15.06 -5.87
C HIS A 228 6.68 -14.66 -4.78
N VAL A 229 7.16 -15.64 -4.01
CA VAL A 229 8.09 -15.47 -2.91
C VAL A 229 9.26 -16.44 -3.10
N PRO A 230 10.23 -16.17 -3.99
CA PRO A 230 11.35 -17.08 -4.22
C PRO A 230 12.21 -17.32 -2.97
N SER A 231 12.24 -16.37 -2.04
CA SER A 231 12.98 -16.50 -0.77
C SER A 231 12.49 -17.64 0.12
N VAL A 232 11.32 -18.25 -0.17
CA VAL A 232 10.86 -19.43 0.58
C VAL A 232 11.83 -20.61 0.50
N PHE A 233 12.59 -20.74 -0.59
CA PHE A 233 13.62 -21.80 -0.73
C PHE A 233 14.75 -21.68 0.29
N ASP A 234 15.01 -20.48 0.81
CA ASP A 234 16.14 -20.25 1.71
C ASP A 234 15.83 -20.55 3.18
N GLU A 235 14.54 -20.69 3.54
CA GLU A 235 14.07 -20.92 4.93
C GLU A 235 14.61 -19.90 5.94
N THR A 236 14.78 -18.66 5.51
CA THR A 236 15.37 -17.59 6.34
C THR A 236 14.34 -16.88 7.21
N PRO A 237 14.75 -16.15 8.26
CA PRO A 237 13.84 -15.28 8.99
C PRO A 237 13.17 -14.23 8.10
N GLN A 238 13.86 -13.77 7.06
CA GLN A 238 13.32 -12.81 6.09
C GLN A 238 12.24 -13.44 5.21
N SER A 239 12.34 -14.72 4.86
CA SER A 239 11.30 -15.38 4.05
C SER A 239 9.95 -15.41 4.77
N LEU A 240 9.94 -15.49 6.11
CA LEU A 240 8.70 -15.38 6.90
C LEU A 240 8.00 -14.03 6.71
N THR A 241 8.76 -12.93 6.58
CA THR A 241 8.18 -11.60 6.30
C THR A 241 7.58 -11.52 4.91
N GLU A 242 8.25 -12.11 3.92
CA GLU A 242 7.73 -12.13 2.56
C GLU A 242 6.51 -13.05 2.43
N VAL A 243 6.47 -14.16 3.17
CA VAL A 243 5.29 -15.04 3.32
C VAL A 243 4.13 -14.28 3.99
N ASP A 244 4.40 -13.57 5.09
CA ASP A 244 3.42 -12.73 5.78
C ASP A 244 2.80 -11.71 4.82
N TYR A 245 3.64 -10.99 4.07
CA TYR A 245 3.21 -9.99 3.11
C TYR A 245 2.41 -10.62 1.96
N GLN A 246 2.87 -11.72 1.38
CA GLN A 246 2.23 -12.33 0.22
C GLN A 246 0.80 -12.79 0.53
N PHE A 247 0.60 -13.46 1.67
CA PHE A 247 -0.73 -13.87 2.07
C PHE A 247 -1.64 -12.67 2.39
N TRP A 248 -1.08 -11.59 2.97
CA TRP A 248 -1.82 -10.37 3.25
C TRP A 248 -2.23 -9.61 1.98
N HIS A 249 -1.33 -9.53 1.01
CA HIS A 249 -1.55 -8.87 -0.27
C HIS A 249 -2.66 -9.56 -1.08
N GLN A 250 -2.67 -10.90 -1.06
CA GLN A 250 -3.70 -11.70 -1.73
C GLN A 250 -5.04 -11.76 -0.97
N ASP A 251 -5.11 -11.25 0.26
CA ASP A 251 -6.25 -11.47 1.15
C ASP A 251 -6.63 -12.96 1.24
N PHE A 252 -5.60 -13.80 1.35
CA PHE A 252 -5.71 -15.25 1.13
C PHE A 252 -6.79 -15.94 1.98
N PRO A 253 -6.94 -15.64 3.30
CA PRO A 253 -8.01 -16.22 4.12
C PRO A 253 -9.43 -15.90 3.65
N THR A 254 -9.61 -14.80 2.93
CA THR A 254 -10.93 -14.32 2.46
C THR A 254 -11.22 -14.81 1.04
N VAL A 255 -10.18 -14.90 0.19
CA VAL A 255 -10.31 -15.30 -1.21
C VAL A 255 -10.51 -16.82 -1.38
N PHE A 256 -9.88 -17.63 -0.52
CA PHE A 256 -9.91 -19.10 -0.65
C PHE A 256 -10.85 -19.75 0.37
N GLU A 257 -11.41 -20.91 0.00
CA GLU A 257 -12.29 -21.68 0.87
C GLU A 257 -11.56 -22.17 2.14
N ARG A 258 -12.28 -22.17 3.27
CA ARG A 258 -11.72 -22.54 4.57
C ARG A 258 -11.17 -23.97 4.60
N HIS A 259 -11.88 -24.92 3.99
CA HIS A 259 -11.52 -26.33 4.10
C HIS A 259 -10.16 -26.66 3.45
N PRO A 260 -9.86 -26.23 2.21
CA PRO A 260 -8.51 -26.34 1.65
C PRO A 260 -7.42 -25.61 2.45
N ILE A 261 -7.73 -24.44 3.01
CA ILE A 261 -6.78 -23.70 3.87
C ILE A 261 -6.40 -24.54 5.09
N ASP A 262 -7.40 -25.07 5.81
CA ASP A 262 -7.19 -25.88 7.01
C ASP A 262 -6.47 -27.20 6.70
N ALA A 263 -6.78 -27.83 5.55
CA ALA A 263 -6.20 -29.13 5.18
C ALA A 263 -4.77 -29.04 4.62
N HIS A 264 -4.40 -27.92 3.97
CA HIS A 264 -3.14 -27.83 3.21
C HIS A 264 -2.28 -26.64 3.61
N ALA A 265 -2.82 -25.43 3.60
CA ALA A 265 -2.03 -24.23 3.86
C ALA A 265 -1.58 -24.14 5.32
N VAL A 266 -2.49 -24.37 6.28
CA VAL A 266 -2.18 -24.30 7.72
C VAL A 266 -1.08 -25.30 8.12
N PRO A 267 -1.15 -26.60 7.76
CA PRO A 267 -0.06 -27.54 8.01
C PRO A 267 1.26 -27.12 7.38
N ALA A 268 1.23 -26.66 6.11
CA ALA A 268 2.44 -26.26 5.39
C ALA A 268 3.13 -25.04 6.05
N ILE A 269 2.34 -24.03 6.45
CA ILE A 269 2.84 -22.84 7.14
C ILE A 269 3.44 -23.21 8.51
N GLY A 270 2.74 -24.05 9.29
CA GLY A 270 3.22 -24.46 10.61
C GLY A 270 4.54 -25.23 10.54
N ALA A 271 4.64 -26.16 9.59
CA ALA A 271 5.85 -26.91 9.34
C ALA A 271 7.02 -26.01 8.91
N TYR A 272 6.78 -25.10 7.95
CA TYR A 272 7.78 -24.15 7.48
C TYR A 272 8.29 -23.24 8.61
N LEU A 273 7.39 -22.62 9.37
CA LEU A 273 7.76 -21.80 10.53
C LEU A 273 8.64 -22.59 11.51
N GLY A 274 8.25 -23.82 11.82
CA GLY A 274 9.03 -24.67 12.71
C GLY A 274 10.41 -25.03 12.17
N GLN A 275 10.56 -25.25 10.86
CA GLN A 275 11.86 -25.44 10.22
C GLN A 275 12.76 -24.21 10.35
N VAL A 276 12.23 -23.01 10.12
CA VAL A 276 12.98 -21.76 10.31
C VAL A 276 13.45 -21.62 11.76
N LEU A 277 12.60 -21.93 12.74
CA LEU A 277 12.98 -21.93 14.17
C LEU A 277 14.10 -22.93 14.47
N VAL A 278 14.01 -24.16 13.95
CA VAL A 278 15.05 -25.20 14.13
C VAL A 278 16.37 -24.74 13.52
N ARG A 279 16.34 -24.30 12.26
CA ARG A 279 17.52 -23.97 11.46
C ARG A 279 18.25 -22.74 11.98
N HIS A 280 17.51 -21.69 12.37
CA HIS A 280 18.11 -20.40 12.69
C HIS A 280 18.20 -20.09 14.19
N LEU A 281 17.43 -20.78 15.04
CA LEU A 281 17.48 -20.59 16.50
C LEU A 281 18.01 -21.81 17.26
N GLY A 282 18.51 -22.83 16.55
CA GLY A 282 18.96 -24.08 17.17
C GLY A 282 17.82 -24.87 17.81
N GLY A 283 16.59 -24.67 17.32
CA GLY A 283 15.41 -25.30 17.86
C GLY A 283 15.42 -26.82 17.71
N GLN A 284 14.65 -27.52 18.54
CA GLN A 284 14.50 -28.97 18.48
C GLN A 284 13.02 -29.34 18.41
N TRP A 285 12.65 -30.05 17.35
CA TRP A 285 11.32 -30.63 17.23
C TRP A 285 11.05 -31.64 18.34
N ILE A 286 9.87 -31.55 18.93
CA ILE A 286 9.25 -32.60 19.75
C ILE A 286 7.99 -33.03 18.98
N PRO A 287 8.10 -34.06 18.13
CA PRO A 287 7.02 -34.47 17.25
C PRO A 287 5.87 -35.09 18.04
N ARG A 288 4.67 -34.90 17.52
CA ARG A 288 3.41 -35.33 18.13
C ARG A 288 2.50 -35.99 17.11
N GLN A 289 1.62 -36.88 17.56
CA GLN A 289 0.63 -37.52 16.69
C GLN A 289 -0.34 -36.51 16.06
N LYS A 290 -0.71 -35.46 16.80
CA LYS A 290 -1.50 -34.33 16.29
C LYS A 290 -0.60 -33.15 15.98
N LEU A 291 -0.79 -32.53 14.82
CA LEU A 291 0.03 -31.41 14.38
C LEU A 291 -0.09 -30.20 15.31
N GLU A 292 -1.29 -29.93 15.82
CA GLU A 292 -1.56 -28.81 16.74
C GLU A 292 -0.82 -28.95 18.07
N GLU A 293 -0.42 -30.17 18.44
CA GLU A 293 0.36 -30.45 19.64
C GLU A 293 1.88 -30.40 19.36
N ALA A 294 2.32 -30.44 18.10
CA ALA A 294 3.73 -30.51 17.73
C ALA A 294 4.48 -29.25 18.16
N GLN A 295 5.66 -29.45 18.77
CA GLN A 295 6.39 -28.41 19.48
C GLN A 295 7.79 -28.20 18.89
N VAL A 296 8.29 -26.97 18.92
CA VAL A 296 9.71 -26.66 18.71
C VAL A 296 10.29 -26.04 19.97
N ARG A 297 11.23 -26.73 20.61
CA ARG A 297 11.93 -26.23 21.78
C ARG A 297 13.04 -25.26 21.37
N VAL A 298 12.99 -24.02 21.86
CA VAL A 298 14.01 -22.99 21.67
C VAL A 298 14.31 -22.38 23.05
N GLY A 299 15.54 -22.51 23.54
CA GLY A 299 15.92 -22.11 24.89
C GLY A 299 15.05 -22.77 25.96
N HIS A 300 14.45 -21.93 26.82
CA HIS A 300 13.57 -22.36 27.92
C HIS A 300 12.08 -22.43 27.56
N ARG A 301 11.73 -22.35 26.28
CA ARG A 301 10.34 -22.40 25.80
C ARG A 301 10.15 -23.49 24.74
N VAL A 302 8.93 -24.02 24.67
CA VAL A 302 8.43 -24.77 23.52
C VAL A 302 7.41 -23.92 22.79
N TRP A 303 7.60 -23.76 21.49
CA TRP A 303 6.74 -23.01 20.59
C TRP A 303 5.79 -23.95 19.87
N LEU A 304 4.61 -23.47 19.48
CA LEU A 304 3.56 -24.26 18.81
C LEU A 304 3.30 -23.72 17.38
N PRO A 305 4.14 -24.07 16.39
CA PRO A 305 4.07 -23.48 15.04
C PRO A 305 2.74 -23.72 14.33
N PHE A 306 2.15 -24.90 14.48
CA PHE A 306 0.87 -25.24 13.84
C PHE A 306 -0.32 -24.49 14.44
N VAL A 307 -0.29 -24.22 15.76
CA VAL A 307 -1.29 -23.37 16.42
C VAL A 307 -1.18 -21.93 15.90
N ARG A 308 0.05 -21.41 15.78
CA ARG A 308 0.29 -20.09 15.18
C ARG A 308 -0.27 -20.03 13.76
N ALA A 309 0.07 -21.00 12.92
CA ALA A 309 -0.40 -21.06 11.53
C ALA A 309 -1.94 -21.09 11.42
N TRP A 310 -2.60 -21.84 12.31
CA TRP A 310 -4.06 -21.93 12.34
C TRP A 310 -4.72 -20.59 12.68
N ARG A 311 -4.16 -19.84 13.64
CA ARG A 311 -4.62 -18.49 14.03
C ARG A 311 -4.33 -17.46 12.95
N TYR A 312 -3.10 -17.49 12.43
CA TYR A 312 -2.60 -16.67 11.33
C TYR A 312 -3.53 -16.68 10.11
N MET A 313 -4.04 -17.84 9.72
CA MET A 313 -4.89 -17.99 8.55
C MET A 313 -6.38 -17.68 8.76
N ARG A 314 -6.81 -17.05 9.87
CA ARG A 314 -8.25 -16.85 10.18
C ARG A 314 -8.92 -15.72 9.40
N SER A 315 -8.20 -14.63 9.15
CA SER A 315 -8.70 -13.45 8.45
C SER A 315 -7.51 -12.61 7.95
N ARG A 316 -7.75 -11.61 7.10
CA ARG A 316 -6.70 -10.68 6.70
C ARG A 316 -6.03 -9.97 7.88
N GLN A 317 -6.81 -9.61 8.91
CA GLN A 317 -6.27 -8.98 10.12
C GLN A 317 -5.42 -9.96 10.93
N SER A 318 -5.82 -11.23 10.98
CA SER A 318 -5.06 -12.28 11.66
C SER A 318 -3.69 -12.53 11.04
N LEU A 319 -3.48 -12.19 9.77
CA LEU A 319 -2.16 -12.23 9.14
C LEU A 319 -1.18 -11.22 9.77
N LEU A 320 -1.70 -10.11 10.31
CA LEU A 320 -0.92 -9.13 11.05
C LEU A 320 -0.84 -9.47 12.54
N ASP A 321 -1.96 -9.83 13.15
CA ASP A 321 -2.05 -10.13 14.59
C ASP A 321 -1.28 -11.40 14.96
N SER A 322 -1.22 -12.36 14.04
CA SER A 322 -0.55 -13.64 14.20
C SER A 322 0.60 -13.84 13.19
N SER A 323 1.28 -12.75 12.80
CA SER A 323 2.43 -12.76 11.89
C SER A 323 3.48 -13.81 12.27
N LEU A 324 4.00 -14.54 11.26
CA LEU A 324 5.04 -15.53 11.43
C LEU A 324 6.38 -14.86 11.82
N THR A 325 6.66 -13.71 11.20
CA THR A 325 7.82 -12.86 11.52
C THR A 325 7.85 -12.45 12.99
N GLN A 326 6.71 -12.05 13.53
CA GLN A 326 6.61 -11.65 14.93
C GLN A 326 6.94 -12.83 15.85
N LEU A 327 6.36 -14.01 15.62
CA LEU A 327 6.64 -15.18 16.45
C LEU A 327 8.13 -15.54 16.42
N TYR A 328 8.74 -15.54 15.23
CA TYR A 328 10.18 -15.80 15.10
C TYR A 328 11.02 -14.83 15.95
N ARG A 329 10.75 -13.52 15.87
CA ARG A 329 11.52 -12.50 16.62
C ARG A 329 11.34 -12.61 18.12
N VAL A 330 10.14 -12.95 18.59
CA VAL A 330 9.89 -13.21 20.01
C VAL A 330 10.65 -14.48 20.44
N ALA A 331 10.61 -15.55 19.65
CA ALA A 331 11.37 -16.78 19.91
C ALA A 331 12.88 -16.53 19.94
N GLU A 332 13.39 -15.69 19.04
CA GLU A 332 14.80 -15.30 19.00
C GLU A 332 15.24 -14.61 20.29
N ARG A 333 14.43 -13.70 20.84
CA ARG A 333 14.71 -13.04 22.12
C ARG A 333 14.77 -14.01 23.31
N HIS A 334 14.13 -15.17 23.20
CA HIS A 334 14.05 -16.19 24.26
C HIS A 334 14.96 -17.42 24.00
N ARG A 335 15.90 -17.32 23.06
CA ARG A 335 16.79 -18.44 22.69
C ARG A 335 17.86 -18.77 23.72
N SER A 336 18.16 -17.86 24.65
CA SER A 336 19.23 -17.97 25.65
C SER A 336 18.69 -18.15 27.05
#